data_AF-A0A0K8ULR2-F1
#
_entry.id   AF-A0A0K8ULR2-F1
#
_cell.length_a   1.000
_cell.length_b   1.000
_cell.length_c   1.000
_cell.angle_alpha   90.00
_cell.angle_beta   90.00
_cell.angle_gamma   90.00
#
_symmetry.space_group_name_H-M   'P 1'
#
loop_
_entity.id
_entity.type
_entity.pdbx_description
1 polymer ?
#
loop_
_entity_poly.entity_id
_entity_poly.type
_entity_poly.pdbx_seq_one_letter_code
_entity_poly.pdbx_strand_id
1 'polypeptide(L)'
;MGSAFIFALGAMILPMIAFLVINRDWVLPLSFLGIDYKPWRLFIIVCGIPGFLCGLSLFVLPESPKFLLAIGEESKAIEVLQKIHRWNGGKEELIMTHQSQQ
;
A
#
# COMPACT_ATOMS: atom_id res chain seq x y z
N MET A 1 -4.01 17.72 -3.68
CA MET A 1 -2.59 18.07 -3.96
C MET A 1 -1.65 16.89 -3.70
N GLY A 2 -1.70 16.22 -2.54
CA GLY A 2 -0.81 15.08 -2.24
C GLY A 2 -0.96 13.85 -3.17
N SER A 3 -2.18 13.50 -3.59
CA SER A 3 -2.39 12.37 -4.52
C SER A 3 -1.70 12.57 -5.87
N ALA A 4 -1.81 13.76 -6.46
CA ALA A 4 -1.15 14.10 -7.72
C ALA A 4 0.39 14.00 -7.62
N PHE A 5 0.97 14.38 -6.47
CA PHE A 5 2.39 14.23 -6.22
C PHE A 5 2.83 12.75 -6.18
N ILE A 6 2.07 11.89 -5.49
CA ILE A 6 2.34 10.45 -5.43
C ILE A 6 2.28 9.82 -6.83
N PHE A 7 1.25 10.16 -7.62
CA PHE A 7 1.11 9.67 -8.99
C PHE A 7 2.26 10.16 -9.89
N ALA A 8 2.67 11.43 -9.76
CA ALA A 8 3.79 11.99 -10.53
C ALA A 8 5.11 11.27 -10.23
N LEU A 9 5.41 11.00 -8.96
CA LEU A 9 6.60 10.23 -8.57
C LEU A 9 6.57 8.82 -9.16
N GLY A 10 5.43 8.12 -9.08
CA GLY A 10 5.27 6.81 -9.69
C GLY A 10 5.50 6.83 -11.20
N ALA A 11 4.93 7.83 -11.89
CA ALA A 11 5.07 8.00 -13.33
C ALA A 11 6.52 8.33 -13.76
N MET A 12 7.31 8.98 -12.91
CA MET A 12 8.73 9.25 -13.17
C MET A 12 9.61 8.03 -12.87
N ILE A 13 9.34 7.31 -11.79
CA ILE A 13 10.15 6.17 -11.35
C ILE A 13 10.06 5.00 -12.35
N LEU A 14 8.86 4.75 -12.90
CA LEU A 14 8.64 3.63 -13.82
C LEU A 14 9.56 3.66 -15.07
N PRO A 15 9.65 4.75 -15.87
CA PRO A 15 10.56 4.81 -17.00
C PRO A 15 12.04 4.81 -16.58
N MET A 16 12.39 5.35 -15.40
CA MET A 16 13.76 5.27 -14.88
C MET A 16 14.17 3.82 -14.61
N ILE A 17 13.32 3.04 -13.95
CA ILE A 17 13.55 1.62 -13.69
C ILE A 17 13.59 0.84 -15.02
N ALA A 18 12.66 1.10 -15.93
CA ALA A 18 12.63 0.45 -17.24
C ALA A 18 13.94 0.69 -18.00
N PHE A 19 14.42 1.93 -18.04
CA PHE A 19 15.68 2.28 -18.70
C PHE A 19 16.89 1.56 -18.08
N LEU A 20 16.96 1.46 -16.75
CA LEU A 20 18.07 0.82 -16.04
C LEU A 20 18.09 -0.70 -16.18
N VAL A 21 16.92 -1.34 -16.28
CA VAL A 21 16.76 -2.79 -16.27
C VAL A 21 16.71 -3.40 -17.68
N ILE A 22 15.99 -2.77 -18.63
CA ILE A 22 15.75 -3.34 -19.97
C ILE A 22 16.97 -3.15 -20.90
N ASN A 23 17.72 -2.05 -20.79
CA ASN A 23 18.91 -1.78 -21.64
C ASN A 23 20.14 -2.63 -21.26
N ARG A 24 19.93 -3.81 -20.68
CA ARG A 24 21.00 -4.74 -20.37
C ARG A 24 20.87 -5.94 -21.31
N ASP A 25 22.00 -6.46 -21.77
CA ASP A 25 22.03 -7.59 -22.71
C ASP A 25 22.39 -8.92 -22.02
N TRP A 26 22.36 -8.96 -20.69
CA TRP A 26 22.72 -10.18 -19.96
C TRP A 26 21.66 -11.27 -20.15
N VAL A 27 22.14 -12.51 -20.21
CA VAL A 27 21.31 -13.71 -20.23
C VAL A 27 21.81 -14.61 -19.12
N LEU A 28 20.95 -14.93 -18.15
CA LEU A 28 21.27 -15.92 -17.12
C LEU A 28 20.62 -17.24 -17.52
N PRO A 29 21.40 -18.25 -17.95
CA PRO A 29 20.87 -19.57 -18.24
C PRO A 29 20.48 -20.25 -16.94
N LEU A 30 19.17 -20.38 -16.68
CA LEU A 30 18.67 -21.13 -15.52
C LEU A 30 18.52 -22.59 -15.94
N SER A 31 19.63 -23.33 -15.93
CA SER A 31 19.68 -24.72 -16.38
C SER A 31 18.71 -25.65 -15.64
N PHE A 32 18.34 -25.33 -14.40
CA PHE A 32 17.35 -26.09 -13.62
C PHE A 32 15.91 -25.94 -14.14
N LEU A 33 15.62 -24.85 -14.85
CA LEU A 33 14.28 -24.51 -15.31
C LEU A 33 14.16 -24.53 -16.84
N GLY A 34 15.27 -24.76 -17.56
CA GLY A 34 15.31 -24.79 -19.02
C GLY A 34 14.98 -23.44 -19.67
N ILE A 35 15.17 -22.33 -18.94
CA ILE A 35 14.78 -20.99 -19.38
C ILE A 35 16.01 -20.08 -19.39
N ASP A 36 16.18 -19.35 -20.49
CA ASP A 36 17.08 -18.20 -20.56
C ASP A 36 16.42 -17.00 -19.90
N TYR A 37 16.92 -16.65 -18.71
CA TYR A 37 16.39 -15.53 -17.97
C TYR A 37 16.92 -14.23 -18.57
N LYS A 38 16.00 -13.45 -19.15
CA LYS A 38 16.27 -12.17 -19.81
C LYS A 38 15.88 -10.98 -18.92
N PRO A 39 16.47 -9.79 -19.12
CA PRO A 39 16.29 -8.66 -18.20
C PRO A 39 14.86 -8.11 -18.13
N TRP A 40 14.05 -8.28 -19.18
CA TRP A 40 12.62 -7.93 -19.14
C TRP A 40 11.82 -8.73 -18.10
N ARG A 41 12.23 -9.97 -17.77
CA ARG A 41 11.60 -10.76 -16.70
C ARG A 41 11.87 -10.14 -15.33
N LEU A 42 13.09 -9.65 -15.12
CA LEU A 42 13.44 -8.91 -13.91
C LEU A 42 12.61 -7.62 -13.78
N PHE A 43 12.38 -6.91 -14.89
CA PHE A 43 11.55 -5.70 -14.89
C PHE A 43 10.13 -5.99 -14.37
N ILE A 44 9.49 -7.07 -14.80
CA ILE A 44 8.16 -7.47 -14.31
C ILE A 44 8.18 -7.72 -12.80
N ILE A 45 9.19 -8.43 -12.29
CA ILE A 45 9.33 -8.70 -10.86
C ILE A 45 9.50 -7.40 -10.08
N VAL A 46 10.39 -6.51 -10.53
CA VAL A 46 10.64 -5.22 -9.88
C VAL A 46 9.37 -4.37 -9.82
N CYS A 47 8.60 -4.33 -10.92
CA CYS A 47 7.31 -3.63 -10.97
C CYS A 47 6.25 -4.27 -10.06
N GLY A 48 6.35 -5.56 -9.76
CA GLY A 48 5.47 -6.26 -8.84
C GLY A 48 5.74 -5.98 -7.36
N ILE A 49 6.97 -5.59 -6.99
CA ILE A 49 7.36 -5.37 -5.59
C ILE A 49 6.47 -4.31 -4.89
N PRO A 50 6.24 -3.10 -5.46
CA PRO A 50 5.37 -2.12 -4.81
C PRO A 50 3.93 -2.62 -4.62
N GLY A 51 3.40 -3.37 -5.60
CA GLY A 51 2.07 -3.97 -5.50
C GLY A 51 1.98 -5.02 -4.40
N PHE A 52 3.01 -5.86 -4.29
CA PHE A 52 3.12 -6.85 -3.21
C PHE A 52 3.24 -6.19 -1.84
N LEU A 53 4.07 -5.16 -1.69
CA LEU A 53 4.19 -4.38 -0.46
C LEU A 53 2.87 -3.69 -0.08
N CYS A 54 2.13 -3.17 -1.07
CA CYS A 54 0.79 -2.63 -0.85
C CYS A 54 -0.16 -3.71 -0.31
N GLY A 55 -0.17 -4.90 -0.92
CA GLY A 55 -0.96 -6.04 -0.44
C GLY A 55 -0.60 -6.45 1.00
N LEU A 56 0.70 -6.48 1.34
CA LEU A 56 1.13 -6.75 2.71
C LEU A 56 0.68 -5.67 3.70
N SER A 57 0.66 -4.41 3.27
CA SER A 57 0.28 -3.27 4.10
C SER A 57 -1.21 -3.30 4.48
N LEU A 58 -2.06 -3.91 3.63
CA LEU A 58 -3.49 -4.09 3.92
C LEU A 58 -3.75 -4.95 5.15
N PHE A 59 -2.86 -5.88 5.51
CA PHE A 59 -3.04 -6.69 6.73
C PHE A 59 -2.84 -5.89 8.02
N VAL A 60 -2.16 -4.74 7.96
CA VAL A 60 -1.86 -3.89 9.14
C VAL A 60 -2.86 -2.73 9.26
N LEU A 61 -3.41 -2.28 8.14
CA LEU A 61 -4.36 -1.18 8.08
C LEU A 61 -5.69 -1.57 8.75
N PRO A 62 -6.24 -0.73 9.65
CA PRO A 62 -7.56 -0.97 10.20
C PRO A 62 -8.60 -0.79 9.10
N GLU A 63 -9.71 -1.53 9.24
CA GLU A 63 -10.87 -1.36 8.36
C GLU A 63 -11.38 0.09 8.38
N SER A 64 -12.03 0.50 7.29
CA SER A 64 -12.58 1.85 7.21
C SER A 64 -13.68 2.04 8.27
N PRO A 65 -13.61 3.05 9.14
CA PRO A 65 -14.64 3.28 10.16
C PRO A 65 -16.01 3.58 9.53
N LYS A 66 -16.03 4.16 8.31
CA LYS A 66 -17.27 4.36 7.55
C LYS A 66 -17.90 3.05 7.10
N PHE A 67 -17.08 2.06 6.75
CA PHE A 67 -17.56 0.73 6.38
C PHE A 67 -18.15 0.02 7.59
N LEU A 68 -17.47 0.04 8.73
CA LEU A 68 -17.95 -0.54 10.00
C LEU A 68 -19.28 0.08 10.44
N LEU A 69 -19.44 1.40 10.29
CA LEU A 69 -20.71 2.08 10.56
C LEU A 69 -21.83 1.63 9.62
N ALA A 70 -21.54 1.44 8.32
CA ALA A 70 -22.53 1.02 7.33
C ALA A 70 -23.07 -0.40 7.56
N ILE A 71 -22.28 -1.28 8.17
CA ILE A 71 -22.70 -2.65 8.52
C ILE A 71 -23.34 -2.75 9.92
N GLY A 72 -23.52 -1.62 10.62
CA GLY A 72 -24.15 -1.55 11.95
C GLY A 72 -23.21 -1.83 13.13
N GLU A 73 -21.90 -1.91 12.91
CA GLU A 73 -20.88 -2.22 13.92
C GLU A 73 -20.28 -0.92 14.50
N GLU A 74 -21.12 -0.12 15.16
CA GLU A 74 -20.76 1.22 15.65
C GLU A 74 -19.62 1.18 16.70
N SER A 75 -19.65 0.22 17.63
CA SER A 75 -18.61 0.08 18.66
C SER A 75 -17.22 -0.13 18.06
N LYS A 76 -17.11 -0.98 17.02
CA LYS A 76 -15.84 -1.21 16.31
C LYS A 76 -15.39 0.01 15.51
N ALA A 77 -16.35 0.75 14.91
CA ALA A 77 -16.03 1.99 14.21
C ALA A 77 -15.39 3.03 15.15
N ILE A 78 -15.90 3.14 16.39
CA ILE A 78 -15.34 4.02 17.43
C ILE A 78 -13.93 3.58 17.84
N GLU A 79 -13.71 2.28 18.05
CA GLU A 79 -12.39 1.73 18.37
C GLU A 79 -11.35 2.07 17.28
N VAL A 80 -11.73 1.91 16.01
CA VAL A 80 -10.86 2.29 14.88
C VAL A 80 -10.58 3.80 14.88
N LEU A 81 -11.58 4.64 15.12
CA LEU A 81 -11.38 6.10 15.20
C LEU A 81 -10.44 6.50 16.33
N GLN A 82 -10.56 5.87 17.50
CA GLN A 82 -9.63 6.09 18.62
C GLN A 82 -8.21 5.63 18.27
N LYS A 83 -8.06 4.49 17.58
CA LYS A 83 -6.76 4.01 17.09
C LYS A 83 -6.12 5.00 16.12
N ILE A 84 -6.89 5.54 15.16
CA ILE A 84 -6.42 6.56 14.22
C ILE A 84 -6.05 7.86 14.95
N HIS A 85 -6.82 8.26 15.96
CA HIS A 85 -6.52 9.43 16.79
C HIS A 85 -5.17 9.32 17.50
N ARG A 86 -4.90 8.15 18.10
CA ARG A 86 -3.61 7.84 18.75
C ARG A 86 -2.46 7.87 17.75
N TRP A 87 -2.64 7.33 16.54
CA TRP A 87 -1.64 7.37 15.48
C TRP A 87 -1.29 8.80 15.02
N ASN A 88 -2.28 9.70 15.02
CA ASN A 88 -2.07 11.10 14.68
C ASN A 88 -1.48 11.94 15.85
N GLY A 89 -1.07 11.31 16.95
CA GLY A 89 -0.46 11.98 18.10
C GLY A 89 -1.46 12.57 19.10
N GLY A 90 -2.75 12.21 18.99
CA GLY A 90 -3.74 12.52 20.01
C GLY A 90 -3.42 11.85 21.33
N LYS A 91 -3.31 12.64 22.40
CA LYS A 91 -2.95 12.16 23.75
C LYS A 91 -4.15 11.89 24.64
N GLU A 92 -5.32 12.43 24.27
CA GLU A 92 -6.56 12.31 25.02
C GLU A 92 -7.47 11.27 24.36
N GLU A 93 -8.44 10.76 25.13
CA GLU A 93 -9.50 9.96 24.53
C GLU A 93 -10.36 10.84 23.64
N LEU A 94 -10.62 10.36 22.41
CA LEU A 94 -11.44 11.08 21.46
C LEU A 94 -12.88 11.11 21.99
N ILE A 95 -13.34 12.29 22.40
CA ILE A 95 -14.69 12.51 22.94
C ILE A 95 -15.68 12.53 21.76
N MET A 96 -16.58 11.55 21.72
CA MET A 96 -17.63 11.45 20.70
C MET A 96 -18.92 12.08 21.23
N THR A 97 -19.29 13.26 20.73
CA THR A 97 -20.45 14.07 21.19
C THR A 97 -21.80 13.35 21.06
N HIS A 98 -21.91 12.33 20.21
CA HIS A 98 -23.16 11.57 20.01
C HIS A 98 -23.44 10.49 21.06
N GLN A 99 -22.46 10.11 21.89
CA GLN A 99 -22.61 9.09 22.94
C GLN A 99 -22.94 9.69 24.32
N SER A 100 -22.95 11.02 24.48
CA SER A 100 -23.31 11.69 25.76
C SER A 100 -24.81 11.98 25.91
N GLN A 101 -25.63 11.58 24.96
CA GLN A 101 -27.09 11.79 24.97
C GLN A 101 -27.92 10.50 24.95
N GLN A 102 -27.30 9.34 25.17
CA GLN A 102 -28.00 8.04 25.24
C GLN A 102 -27.74 7.34 26.57
#